data_AF-A0A399EN24-F1
#
_entry.id   AF-A0A399EN24-F1
#
_cell.length_a   1.000
_cell.length_b   1.000
_cell.length_c   1.000
_cell.angle_alpha   90.00
_cell.angle_beta   90.00
_cell.angle_gamma   90.00
#
_symmetry.space_group_name_H-M   'P 1'
#
loop_
_entity.id
_entity.type
_entity.pdbx_description
1 polymer ?
#
loop_
_entity_poly.entity_id
_entity_poly.type
_entity_poly.pdbx_seq_one_letter_code
_entity_poly.pdbx_strand_id
1 'polypeptide(L)'
;MSPHRFAQALSLLGVAAFAVGYLLRPSPPLVGLGLGVMLGAAILQYPQGQRPFVLPLYAWVGGVLAFTQLFVGHFLGYVGGLALGLALPYVLYLRQRSVP
;
A
#
# COMPACT_ATOMS: atom_id res chain seq x y z
N MET A 1 16.12 -8.64 -3.57
CA MET A 1 15.70 -7.26 -3.21
C MET A 1 15.17 -7.27 -1.78
N SER A 2 15.52 -6.29 -0.94
CA SER A 2 15.04 -6.26 0.45
C SER A 2 13.54 -5.90 0.53
N PRO A 3 12.82 -6.34 1.58
CA PRO A 3 11.38 -6.07 1.73
C PRO A 3 11.11 -4.56 1.83
N HIS A 4 12.03 -3.82 2.47
CA HIS A 4 11.96 -2.36 2.54
C HIS A 4 11.99 -1.70 1.17
N ARG A 5 12.98 -2.04 0.31
CA ARG A 5 13.04 -1.49 -1.05
C ARG A 5 11.82 -1.88 -1.88
N PHE A 6 11.30 -3.09 -1.66
CA PHE A 6 10.08 -3.56 -2.33
C PHE A 6 8.84 -2.79 -1.90
N ALA A 7 8.65 -2.57 -0.60
CA ALA A 7 7.59 -1.71 -0.08
C ALA A 7 7.70 -0.29 -0.67
N GLN A 8 8.90 0.28 -0.72
CA GLN A 8 9.11 1.61 -1.31
C GLN A 8 8.76 1.65 -2.82
N ALA A 9 9.23 0.67 -3.60
CA ALA A 9 8.91 0.57 -5.02
C ALA A 9 7.40 0.39 -5.25
N LEU A 10 6.75 -0.45 -4.43
CA LEU A 10 5.32 -0.68 -4.47
C LEU A 10 4.53 0.59 -4.10
N SER A 11 5.02 1.36 -3.13
CA SER A 11 4.43 2.65 -2.77
C SER A 11 4.49 3.64 -3.95
N LEU A 12 5.64 3.71 -4.63
CA LEU A 12 5.81 4.57 -5.83
C LEU A 12 4.94 4.09 -7.00
N LEU A 13 4.77 2.78 -7.17
CA LEU A 13 3.83 2.21 -8.13
C LEU A 13 2.39 2.65 -7.82
N GLY A 14 2.00 2.68 -6.55
CA GLY A 14 0.71 3.21 -6.10
C GLY A 14 0.51 4.68 -6.47
N VAL A 15 1.54 5.52 -6.25
CA VAL A 15 1.53 6.94 -6.68
C VAL A 15 1.35 7.04 -8.20
N ALA A 16 2.07 6.25 -8.98
CA ALA A 16 1.96 6.25 -10.43
C ALA A 16 0.57 5.80 -10.90
N ALA A 17 0.01 4.74 -10.31
CA ALA A 17 -1.33 4.25 -10.61
C ALA A 17 -2.40 5.30 -10.28
N PHE A 18 -2.25 5.99 -9.15
CA PHE A 18 -3.11 7.13 -8.79
C PHE A 18 -3.02 8.24 -9.82
N ALA A 19 -1.81 8.69 -10.17
CA ALA A 19 -1.61 9.76 -11.15
C ALA A 19 -2.20 9.41 -12.52
N VAL A 20 -2.02 8.17 -12.99
CA VAL A 20 -2.62 7.68 -14.24
C VAL A 20 -4.15 7.66 -14.13
N GLY A 21 -4.70 7.08 -13.07
CA GLY A 21 -6.14 6.94 -12.86
C GLY A 21 -6.86 8.26 -12.61
N TYR A 22 -6.16 9.28 -12.16
CA TYR A 22 -6.73 10.60 -11.89
C TYR A 22 -6.52 11.57 -13.06
N LEU A 23 -5.31 11.67 -13.61
CA LEU A 23 -4.93 12.69 -14.59
C LEU A 23 -5.07 12.23 -16.05
N LEU A 24 -4.69 10.98 -16.35
CA LEU A 24 -4.58 10.50 -17.74
C LEU A 24 -5.84 9.74 -18.18
N ARG A 25 -6.39 8.92 -17.29
CA ARG A 25 -7.58 8.12 -17.57
C ARG A 25 -8.44 8.05 -16.32
N PRO A 26 -9.43 8.97 -16.18
CA PRO A 26 -10.34 9.03 -15.04
C PRO A 26 -10.97 7.65 -14.78
N SER A 27 -10.47 6.98 -13.75
CA SER A 27 -10.86 5.62 -13.39
C SER A 27 -10.98 5.53 -11.86
N PRO A 28 -12.21 5.68 -11.33
CA PRO A 28 -12.52 5.55 -9.90
C PRO A 28 -11.86 4.33 -9.21
N PRO A 29 -11.93 3.11 -9.76
CA PRO A 29 -11.29 1.96 -9.13
C PRO A 29 -9.75 2.03 -9.15
N LEU A 30 -9.15 2.60 -10.19
CA LEU A 30 -7.68 2.72 -10.29
C LEU A 30 -7.13 3.78 -9.33
N VAL A 31 -7.88 4.87 -9.13
CA VAL A 31 -7.57 5.90 -8.13
C VAL A 31 -7.59 5.31 -6.72
N GLY A 32 -8.66 4.60 -6.37
CA GLY A 32 -8.76 3.90 -5.08
C GLY A 32 -7.61 2.92 -4.89
N LEU A 33 -7.39 2.05 -5.87
CA LEU A 33 -6.33 1.03 -5.82
C LEU A 33 -4.94 1.65 -5.68
N GLY A 34 -4.61 2.69 -6.45
CA GLY A 34 -3.34 3.39 -6.35
C GLY A 34 -3.09 3.98 -4.97
N LEU A 35 -4.08 4.67 -4.40
CA LEU A 35 -4.01 5.20 -3.02
C LEU A 35 -3.87 4.10 -1.98
N GLY A 36 -4.63 3.01 -2.14
CA GLY A 36 -4.57 1.85 -1.27
C GLY A 36 -3.18 1.21 -1.29
N VAL A 37 -2.63 0.93 -2.47
CA VAL A 37 -1.30 0.32 -2.62
C VAL A 37 -0.22 1.23 -2.03
N MET A 38 -0.29 2.53 -2.33
CA MET A 38 0.65 3.53 -1.81
C MET A 38 0.71 3.50 -0.29
N LEU A 39 -0.44 3.59 0.38
CA LEU A 39 -0.48 3.63 1.84
C LEU A 39 -0.24 2.26 2.46
N GLY A 40 -0.81 1.20 1.91
CA GLY A 40 -0.62 -0.18 2.38
C GLY A 40 0.86 -0.54 2.45
N ALA A 41 1.63 -0.15 1.43
CA ALA A 41 3.07 -0.40 1.40
C ALA A 41 3.87 0.48 2.39
N ALA A 42 3.33 1.64 2.80
CA ALA A 42 3.98 2.56 3.74
C ALA A 42 3.65 2.27 5.22
N ILE A 43 2.54 1.57 5.51
CA ILE A 43 2.09 1.30 6.89
C ILE A 43 3.09 0.43 7.65
N LEU A 44 3.66 -0.60 7.03
CA LEU A 44 4.64 -1.49 7.66
C LEU A 44 6.05 -1.07 7.28
N GLN A 45 6.90 -0.86 8.29
CA GLN A 45 8.33 -0.70 8.08
C GLN A 45 9.07 -2.02 8.27
N TYR A 46 10.12 -2.21 7.48
CA TYR A 46 10.93 -3.43 7.43
C TYR A 46 12.40 -3.11 7.74
N PRO A 47 12.77 -2.91 9.01
CA PRO A 47 14.17 -2.70 9.38
C PRO A 47 14.96 -3.99 9.15
N GLN A 48 16.21 -3.85 8.76
CA GLN A 48 17.07 -4.99 8.49
C GLN A 48 17.32 -5.80 9.78
N GLY A 49 17.08 -7.11 9.72
CA GLY A 49 17.29 -8.02 10.86
C GLY A 49 16.26 -7.90 11.99
N GLN A 50 15.23 -7.05 11.85
CA GLN A 50 14.20 -6.87 12.87
C GLN A 50 12.82 -7.30 12.38
N ARG A 51 11.87 -7.45 13.31
CA ARG A 51 10.47 -7.70 12.96
C ARG A 51 9.85 -6.42 12.39
N PRO A 52 8.98 -6.53 11.38
CA PRO A 52 8.28 -5.38 10.86
C PRO A 52 7.36 -4.79 11.94
N PHE A 53 7.21 -3.47 11.92
CA PHE A 53 6.33 -2.74 12.82
C PHE A 53 5.45 -1.77 12.06
N VAL A 54 4.29 -1.45 12.64
CA VAL A 54 3.30 -0.54 12.08
C VAL A 54 3.67 0.90 12.40
N LEU A 55 3.58 1.80 11.41
CA LEU A 55 3.61 3.24 11.62
C LEU A 55 2.21 3.75 11.95
N PRO A 56 1.98 4.24 13.19
CA PRO A 56 0.65 4.67 13.61
C PRO A 56 0.09 5.80 12.73
N LEU A 57 0.93 6.73 12.30
CA LEU A 57 0.52 7.84 11.44
C LEU A 57 -0.05 7.35 10.11
N TYR A 58 0.66 6.45 9.41
CA TYR A 58 0.18 5.91 8.13
C TYR A 58 -1.05 5.02 8.29
N ALA A 59 -1.15 4.28 9.40
CA ALA A 59 -2.34 3.50 9.71
C ALA A 59 -3.57 4.41 9.94
N TRP A 60 -3.40 5.51 10.69
CA TRP A 60 -4.44 6.52 10.90
C TRP A 60 -4.86 7.19 9.61
N VAL A 61 -3.91 7.67 8.81
CA VAL A 61 -4.18 8.26 7.49
C VAL A 61 -4.89 7.24 6.58
N GLY A 62 -4.48 5.98 6.62
CA GLY A 62 -5.13 4.89 5.91
C GLY A 62 -6.58 4.69 6.35
N GLY A 63 -6.85 4.67 7.66
CA GLY A 63 -8.20 4.55 8.20
C GLY A 63 -9.11 5.72 7.82
N VAL A 64 -8.61 6.95 7.94
CA VAL A 64 -9.36 8.15 7.53
C VAL A 64 -9.67 8.11 6.05
N LEU A 65 -8.71 7.71 5.20
CA LEU A 65 -8.95 7.59 3.76
C LEU A 65 -9.90 6.44 3.43
N ALA A 66 -9.81 5.29 4.12
CA ALA A 66 -10.80 4.22 3.95
C ALA A 66 -12.23 4.72 4.19
N PHE A 67 -12.40 5.52 5.26
CA PHE A 67 -13.68 6.12 5.59
C PHE A 67 -14.15 7.11 4.53
N THR A 68 -13.28 8.00 4.03
CA THR A 68 -13.68 8.94 2.97
C THR A 68 -14.03 8.24 1.66
N GLN A 69 -13.33 7.15 1.30
CA GLN A 69 -13.60 6.42 0.07
C GLN A 69 -14.97 5.71 0.05
N LEU A 70 -15.63 5.52 1.20
CA LEU A 70 -17.03 5.06 1.27
C LEU A 70 -17.98 6.05 0.62
N PHE A 71 -17.70 7.36 0.69
CA PHE A 71 -18.56 8.42 0.17
C PHE A 71 -18.27 8.78 -1.28
N VAL A 72 -17.07 8.45 -1.78
CA VAL A 72 -16.62 8.79 -3.14
C VAL A 72 -16.73 7.60 -4.11
N GLY A 73 -17.10 6.41 -3.62
CA GLY A 73 -17.33 5.22 -4.44
C GLY A 73 -16.07 4.46 -4.86
N HIS A 74 -14.90 4.78 -4.28
CA HIS A 74 -13.64 4.06 -4.57
C HIS A 74 -13.26 3.02 -3.50
N PHE A 75 -14.16 2.76 -2.55
CA PHE A 75 -13.89 1.94 -1.37
C PHE A 75 -13.30 0.56 -1.70
N LEU A 76 -13.90 -0.19 -2.62
CA LEU A 76 -13.41 -1.52 -2.98
C LEU A 76 -12.01 -1.49 -3.61
N GLY A 77 -11.76 -0.53 -4.50
CA GLY A 77 -10.43 -0.32 -5.09
C GLY A 77 -9.41 0.01 -4.01
N TYR A 78 -9.75 0.91 -3.10
CA TYR A 78 -8.91 1.30 -1.98
C TYR A 78 -8.56 0.15 -1.04
N VAL A 79 -9.56 -0.60 -0.57
CA VAL A 79 -9.35 -1.74 0.33
C VAL A 79 -8.52 -2.83 -0.37
N GLY A 80 -8.81 -3.13 -1.64
CA GLY A 80 -8.02 -4.07 -2.42
C GLY A 80 -6.57 -3.62 -2.57
N GLY A 81 -6.34 -2.34 -2.88
CA GLY A 81 -5.00 -1.77 -2.96
C GLY A 81 -4.26 -1.81 -1.63
N LEU A 82 -4.93 -1.48 -0.53
CA LEU A 82 -4.35 -1.48 0.82
C LEU A 82 -3.95 -2.89 1.25
N ALA A 83 -4.81 -3.88 0.99
CA ALA A 83 -4.50 -5.28 1.23
C ALA A 83 -3.28 -5.73 0.42
N LEU A 84 -3.19 -5.38 -0.87
CA LEU A 84 -2.03 -5.71 -1.71
C LEU A 84 -0.75 -5.01 -1.22
N GLY A 85 -0.84 -3.73 -0.89
CA GLY A 85 0.27 -2.92 -0.37
C GLY A 85 0.86 -3.50 0.91
N LEU A 86 0.02 -4.01 1.82
CA LEU A 86 0.45 -4.66 3.05
C LEU A 86 0.96 -6.10 2.82
N ALA A 87 0.22 -6.89 2.06
CA ALA A 87 0.47 -8.32 1.94
C ALA A 87 1.72 -8.63 1.13
N LEU A 88 1.96 -7.94 0.01
CA LEU A 88 3.06 -8.29 -0.89
C LEU A 88 4.44 -8.12 -0.23
N PRO A 89 4.77 -6.99 0.41
CA PRO A 89 6.05 -6.85 1.10
C PRO A 89 6.15 -7.78 2.32
N TYR A 90 5.04 -8.07 2.98
CA TYR A 90 5.01 -8.98 4.12
C TYR A 90 5.29 -10.43 3.72
N VAL A 91 4.69 -10.92 2.63
CA VAL A 91 4.99 -12.25 2.06
C VAL A 91 6.46 -12.34 1.66
N LEU A 92 7.01 -11.27 1.08
CA LEU A 92 8.42 -11.22 0.72
C LEU A 92 9.35 -11.26 1.95
N TYR A 93 8.97 -10.57 3.04
CA TYR A 93 9.65 -10.66 4.33
C TYR A 93 9.64 -12.09 4.89
N LEU A 94 8.46 -12.74 4.91
CA LEU A 94 8.35 -14.12 5.39
C LEU A 94 9.25 -15.05 4.60
N ARG A 95 9.24 -14.94 3.26
CA ARG A 95 10.08 -15.76 2.39
C ARG A 95 11.57 -15.61 2.72
N GLN A 96 12.05 -14.41 3.02
CA GLN A 96 13.45 -14.18 3.36
C GLN A 96 13.84 -14.71 4.74
N ARG A 97 12.89 -14.80 5.67
CA ARG A 97 13.12 -15.35 7.00
C ARG A 97 13.10 -16.88 7.02
N SER A 98 12.41 -17.50 6.06
CA SER A 98 12.29 -18.96 5.94
C SER A 98 13.46 -19.61 5.20
N VAL A 99 14.31 -18.82 4.54
CA VAL A 99 15.53 -19.32 3.88
C VAL A 99 16.67 -19.29 4.91
N PRO A 100 17.26 -20.44 5.28
CA PRO A 100 18.34 -20.52 6.25
C PRO A 100 19.62 -19.84 5.77
#